data_AF-A0A9X2D4T3-F1
#
_entry.id   AF-A0A9X2D4T3-F1
#
_cell.length_a   1.000
_cell.length_b   1.000
_cell.length_c   1.000
_cell.angle_alpha   90.00
_cell.angle_beta   90.00
_cell.angle_gamma   90.00
#
_symmetry.space_group_name_H-M   'P 1'
#
loop_
_entity.id
_entity.type
_entity.pdbx_description
1 polymer ?
#
loop_
_entity_poly.entity_id
_entity_poly.type
_entity_poly.pdbx_seq_one_letter_code
_entity_poly.pdbx_strand_id
1 'polypeptide(L)'
;MKAELITIFLGFLEGFALILSPCILSILPILLAGSLVGSKKRSVGIILGFIFTFAFFALFARQLVQYSGIDANLIRYLAYGFLFLLSLILLSNYLTELFNRITQRIVTMSSSFMSPGHERSGFLGGILLGGLVAIIWTPCAGPILAAIIVQIAIQKTTIVSFFTLLAFALGAAIPMFIIMLYGFKIRDTFRFFKTHTVLIRKTLGAIILLSITYMVGQETGFFSSSVINQSTIRTAKYLEKGLWQPYQAPKIAGISAWINSPPLQLSDLKGKVVLVDFWTYSCINCIRTLPYLNDWYKKYHDKGLVIIGIHTPEFDFEKNTANVKNAVKHDGIQYPVGLDNSFLTWENFSNHFWPAHYLINKQGMVVYEHFGEGDYDVTENNIRFLLGIDMASPLAAPDNPLYFYSITPETYLGYARAEINLSPAVTHDQIAQYYFPKQLAENAWALQGGWLVNSEKIISAQSHSSLKIHFKARKVFIVMGNNTKKPIQVKLLLNGKPLASDNKGKDVTDSSILVDKHSIYEAVALPQSGTGLLELSPNEPGLEIYTFTFGN
;
A
#
# COMPACT_ATOMS: atom_id res chain seq x y z
N MET A 1 4.61 -22.03 -7.68
CA MET A 1 5.98 -22.60 -7.61
C MET A 1 7.09 -21.67 -8.08
N LYS A 2 7.22 -21.27 -9.38
CA LYS A 2 8.36 -20.44 -9.81
C LYS A 2 8.42 -19.06 -9.13
N ALA A 3 7.28 -18.37 -9.01
CA ALA A 3 7.20 -17.07 -8.33
C ALA A 3 7.52 -17.17 -6.83
N GLU A 4 7.04 -18.22 -6.17
CA GLU A 4 7.30 -18.46 -4.74
C GLU A 4 8.79 -18.74 -4.47
N LEU A 5 9.45 -19.49 -5.35
CA LEU A 5 10.89 -19.76 -5.25
C LEU A 5 11.72 -18.48 -5.40
N ILE A 6 11.33 -17.59 -6.33
CA ILE A 6 11.98 -16.29 -6.55
C ILE A 6 11.86 -15.43 -5.29
N THR A 7 10.69 -15.38 -4.68
CA THR A 7 10.45 -14.63 -3.46
C THR A 7 11.29 -15.14 -2.28
N ILE A 8 11.38 -16.46 -2.10
CA ILE A 8 12.24 -17.07 -1.08
C ILE A 8 13.72 -16.71 -1.32
N PHE A 9 14.17 -16.77 -2.58
CA PHE A 9 15.54 -16.40 -2.95
C PHE A 9 15.82 -14.90 -2.74
N LEU A 10 14.84 -14.04 -3.02
CA LEU A 10 14.97 -12.61 -2.80
C LEU A 10 15.08 -12.29 -1.30
N GLY A 11 14.28 -12.93 -0.45
CA GLY A 11 14.42 -12.82 1.00
C GLY A 11 15.80 -13.26 1.51
N PHE A 12 16.40 -14.30 0.90
CA PHE A 12 17.79 -14.69 1.20
C PHE A 12 18.80 -13.59 0.83
N LEU A 13 18.66 -12.98 -0.35
CA LEU A 13 19.53 -11.88 -0.79
C LEU A 13 19.38 -10.63 0.08
N GLU A 14 18.16 -10.29 0.49
CA GLU A 14 17.90 -9.20 1.43
C GLU A 14 18.56 -9.46 2.79
N GLY A 15 18.42 -10.69 3.29
CA GLY A 15 19.11 -11.15 4.50
C GLY A 15 20.64 -11.01 4.39
N PHE A 16 21.19 -11.38 3.23
CA PHE A 16 22.62 -11.22 2.95
C PHE A 16 23.03 -9.74 2.88
N ALA A 17 22.23 -8.90 2.22
CA ALA A 17 22.47 -7.47 2.08
C ALA A 17 22.49 -6.74 3.43
N LEU A 18 21.79 -7.27 4.45
CA LEU A 18 21.85 -6.73 5.81
C LEU A 18 23.28 -6.66 6.36
N ILE A 19 24.23 -7.49 5.90
CA ILE A 19 25.62 -7.45 6.36
C ILE A 19 26.29 -6.07 6.14
N LEU A 20 25.80 -5.33 5.14
CA LEU A 20 26.27 -3.99 4.81
C LEU A 20 25.68 -2.93 5.76
N SER A 21 24.76 -3.33 6.66
CA SER A 21 24.12 -2.43 7.61
C SER A 21 25.17 -1.86 8.58
N PRO A 22 25.21 -0.51 8.74
CA PRO A 22 26.10 0.19 9.67
C PRO A 22 26.12 -0.38 11.11
N CYS A 23 25.00 -0.92 11.57
CA CYS A 23 24.88 -1.45 12.93
C CYS A 23 25.64 -2.78 13.12
N ILE A 24 25.73 -3.62 12.08
CA ILE A 24 26.48 -4.89 12.15
C ILE A 24 27.97 -4.62 12.22
N LEU A 25 28.47 -3.71 11.39
CA LEU A 25 29.89 -3.35 11.38
C LEU A 25 30.37 -2.82 12.74
N SER A 26 29.50 -2.14 13.47
CA SER A 26 29.80 -1.59 14.80
C SER A 26 29.89 -2.66 15.88
N ILE A 27 29.10 -3.74 15.78
CA ILE A 27 29.03 -4.83 16.77
C ILE A 27 30.02 -5.97 16.43
N LEU A 28 30.47 -6.03 15.18
CA LEU A 28 31.39 -7.05 14.69
C LEU A 28 32.63 -7.29 15.58
N PRO A 29 33.28 -6.26 16.16
CA PRO A 29 34.42 -6.48 17.07
C PRO A 29 34.06 -7.27 18.34
N ILE A 30 32.86 -7.06 18.87
CA ILE A 30 32.36 -7.76 20.07
C ILE A 30 32.03 -9.21 19.73
N LEU A 31 31.41 -9.45 18.56
CA LEU A 31 31.13 -10.79 18.06
C LEU A 31 32.41 -11.60 17.83
N LEU A 32 33.42 -10.97 17.21
CA LEU A 32 34.75 -11.58 17.01
C LEU A 32 35.45 -11.87 18.35
N ALA A 33 35.31 -10.97 19.34
CA ALA A 33 35.83 -11.18 20.69
C ALA A 33 35.10 -12.31 21.43
N GLY A 34 33.78 -12.44 21.27
CA GLY A 34 32.98 -13.52 21.84
C GLY A 34 33.28 -14.90 21.24
N SER A 35 33.70 -14.94 19.97
CA SER A 35 34.11 -16.17 19.29
C SER A 35 35.49 -16.68 19.72
N LEU A 36 36.35 -15.84 20.30
CA LEU A 36 37.71 -16.22 20.73
C LEU A 36 37.73 -17.15 21.94
N VAL A 37 36.69 -17.09 22.77
CA VAL A 37 36.67 -17.71 24.10
C VAL A 37 35.95 -19.07 24.08
N GLY A 38 35.58 -19.63 22.91
CA GLY A 38 34.82 -20.88 22.85
C GLY A 38 35.08 -21.77 21.63
N SER A 39 34.76 -23.06 21.79
CA SER A 39 34.86 -24.10 20.76
C SER A 39 33.91 -23.85 19.57
N LYS A 40 34.10 -24.56 18.44
CA LYS A 40 33.18 -24.50 17.26
C LYS A 40 31.70 -24.63 17.62
N LYS A 41 31.37 -25.30 18.74
CA LYS A 41 30.00 -25.43 19.26
C LYS A 41 29.40 -24.08 19.70
N ARG A 42 30.21 -23.14 20.20
CA ARG A 42 29.75 -21.79 20.59
C ARG A 42 29.31 -20.96 19.40
N SER A 43 30.08 -21.00 18.31
CA SER A 43 29.75 -20.35 17.05
C SER A 43 28.39 -20.79 16.49
N VAL A 44 28.12 -22.10 16.51
CA VAL A 44 26.81 -22.64 16.11
C VAL A 44 25.70 -22.18 17.07
N GLY A 45 25.99 -22.12 18.36
CA GLY A 45 25.08 -21.55 19.37
C GLY A 45 24.67 -20.11 19.07
N ILE A 46 25.61 -19.24 18.70
CA ILE A 46 25.34 -17.83 18.34
C ILE A 46 24.35 -17.74 17.17
N ILE A 47 24.54 -18.57 16.14
CA ILE A 47 23.68 -18.56 14.96
C ILE A 47 22.27 -19.05 15.29
N LEU A 48 22.17 -20.17 16.00
CA LEU A 48 20.87 -20.70 16.39
C LEU A 48 20.14 -19.72 17.30
N GLY A 49 20.82 -19.13 18.29
CA GLY A 49 20.24 -18.10 19.14
C GLY A 49 19.76 -16.89 18.34
N PHE A 50 20.55 -16.42 17.38
CA PHE A 50 20.16 -15.33 16.50
C PHE A 50 18.89 -15.67 15.69
N ILE A 51 18.87 -16.81 15.00
CA ILE A 51 17.72 -17.23 14.17
C ILE A 51 16.46 -17.39 15.03
N PHE A 52 16.56 -18.09 16.17
CA PHE A 52 15.41 -18.33 17.04
C PHE A 52 14.86 -17.05 17.66
N THR A 53 15.72 -16.19 18.22
CA THR A 53 15.27 -14.93 18.82
C THR A 53 14.70 -13.99 17.77
N PHE A 54 15.35 -13.86 16.61
CA PHE A 54 14.86 -13.02 15.53
C PHE A 54 13.48 -13.48 15.01
N ALA A 55 13.32 -14.79 14.75
CA ALA A 55 12.05 -15.35 14.32
C ALA A 55 10.94 -15.15 15.37
N PHE A 56 11.26 -15.39 16.65
CA PHE A 56 10.33 -15.18 17.75
C PHE A 56 9.88 -13.71 17.84
N PHE A 57 10.82 -12.76 17.83
CA PHE A 57 10.49 -11.33 17.89
C PHE A 57 9.73 -10.85 16.67
N ALA A 58 10.07 -11.31 15.45
CA ALA A 58 9.36 -10.95 14.24
C ALA A 58 7.89 -11.42 14.27
N LEU A 59 7.65 -12.66 14.72
CA LEU A 59 6.29 -13.20 14.87
C LEU A 59 5.53 -12.52 16.02
N PHE A 60 6.19 -12.29 17.15
CA PHE A 60 5.59 -11.64 18.31
C PHE A 60 5.25 -10.17 18.04
N ALA A 61 6.12 -9.44 17.33
CA ALA A 61 5.87 -8.05 16.94
C ALA A 61 4.62 -7.93 16.08
N ARG A 62 4.40 -8.86 15.14
CA ARG A 62 3.17 -8.92 14.34
C ARG A 62 1.94 -9.10 15.24
N GLN A 63 1.99 -10.04 16.17
CA GLN A 63 0.86 -10.31 17.07
C GLN A 63 0.58 -9.13 18.02
N LEU A 64 1.62 -8.49 18.53
CA LEU A 64 1.51 -7.37 19.45
C LEU A 64 0.89 -6.14 18.78
N VAL A 65 1.31 -5.81 17.55
CA VAL A 65 0.72 -4.72 16.76
C VAL A 65 -0.76 -4.98 16.48
N GLN A 66 -1.14 -6.23 16.16
CA GLN A 66 -2.55 -6.57 15.89
C GLN A 66 -3.44 -6.50 17.14
N TYR A 67 -2.93 -6.83 18.33
CA TYR A 67 -3.74 -6.87 19.55
C TYR A 67 -3.74 -5.56 20.36
N SER A 68 -2.67 -4.77 20.28
CA SER A 68 -2.48 -3.64 21.21
C SER A 68 -3.09 -2.33 20.72
N GLY A 69 -3.54 -2.24 19.45
CA GLY A 69 -4.15 -1.03 18.90
C GLY A 69 -3.24 0.21 18.97
N ILE A 70 -1.93 0.02 19.12
CA ILE A 70 -0.96 1.10 19.27
C ILE A 70 -0.78 1.78 17.91
N ASP A 71 -0.89 3.11 17.90
CA ASP A 71 -0.66 3.92 16.71
C ASP A 71 0.71 3.59 16.08
N ALA A 72 0.71 3.21 14.80
CA ALA A 72 1.91 2.91 14.04
C ALA A 72 2.90 4.09 14.03
N ASN A 73 2.40 5.32 14.13
CA ASN A 73 3.22 6.53 14.24
C ASN A 73 4.05 6.54 15.52
N LEU A 74 3.48 6.09 16.64
CA LEU A 74 4.20 6.06 17.93
C LEU A 74 5.38 5.08 17.87
N ILE A 75 5.17 3.89 17.31
CA ILE A 75 6.23 2.88 17.13
C ILE A 75 7.35 3.45 16.24
N ARG A 76 6.98 4.13 15.15
CA ARG A 76 7.92 4.79 14.24
C ARG A 76 8.75 5.88 14.93
N TYR A 77 8.12 6.77 15.69
CA TYR A 77 8.84 7.83 16.42
C TYR A 77 9.75 7.28 17.51
N LEU A 78 9.34 6.23 18.22
CA LEU A 78 10.19 5.54 19.19
C LEU A 78 11.44 4.95 18.52
N ALA A 79 11.28 4.36 17.33
CA ALA A 79 12.41 3.84 16.55
C ALA A 79 13.37 4.95 16.11
N TYR A 80 12.85 6.08 15.62
CA TYR A 80 13.68 7.25 15.29
C TYR A 80 14.44 7.80 16.49
N GLY A 81 13.79 7.87 17.66
CA GLY A 81 14.43 8.28 18.91
C GLY A 81 15.60 7.37 19.30
N PHE A 82 15.41 6.05 19.19
CA PHE A 82 16.45 5.07 19.48
C PHE A 82 17.65 5.18 18.52
N LEU A 83 17.38 5.28 17.21
CA LEU A 83 18.43 5.42 16.19
C LEU A 83 19.20 6.74 16.31
N PHE A 84 18.51 7.83 16.68
CA PHE A 84 19.14 9.12 16.94
C PHE A 84 20.11 9.03 18.13
N LEU A 85 19.69 8.39 19.23
CA LEU A 85 20.54 8.17 20.39
C LEU A 85 21.77 7.33 20.04
N LEU A 86 21.61 6.27 19.25
CA LEU A 86 22.73 5.45 18.77
C LEU A 86 23.71 6.27 17.91
N SER A 87 23.20 7.11 17.02
CA SER A 87 24.02 7.99 16.19
C SER A 87 24.87 8.95 17.04
N LEU A 88 24.27 9.58 18.06
CA LEU A 88 24.99 10.44 19.00
C LEU A 88 26.10 9.69 19.75
N ILE A 89 25.84 8.44 20.17
CA ILE A 89 26.84 7.59 20.81
C ILE A 89 28.02 7.35 19.87
N LEU A 90 27.77 7.02 18.59
CA LEU A 90 28.82 6.70 17.61
C LEU A 90 29.65 7.93 17.21
N LEU A 91 29.02 9.10 17.14
CA LEU A 91 29.68 10.38 16.81
C LEU A 91 30.56 10.90 17.94
N SER A 92 30.17 10.68 19.20
CA SER A 92 30.90 11.14 20.38
C SER A 92 31.85 10.10 20.93
N ASN A 93 33.13 10.47 21.05
CA ASN A 93 34.15 9.61 21.68
C ASN A 93 33.82 9.32 23.15
N TYR A 94 33.35 10.33 23.88
CA TYR A 94 32.99 10.22 25.30
C TYR A 94 31.80 9.29 25.52
N LEU A 95 30.73 9.46 24.72
CA LEU A 95 29.53 8.62 24.84
C LEU A 95 29.83 7.17 24.44
N THR A 96 30.67 6.93 23.44
CA THR A 96 31.10 5.57 23.10
C THR A 96 31.86 4.91 24.26
N GLU A 97 32.78 5.62 24.92
CA GLU A 97 33.51 5.08 26.07
C GLU A 97 32.61 4.80 27.27
N LEU A 98 31.63 5.68 27.53
CA LEU A 98 30.62 5.48 28.56
C LEU A 98 29.75 4.26 28.25
N PHE A 99 29.27 4.14 27.01
CA PHE A 99 28.47 3.02 26.53
C PHE A 99 29.25 1.69 26.62
N ASN A 100 30.53 1.69 26.23
CA ASN A 100 31.38 0.51 26.33
C ASN A 100 31.57 0.07 27.80
N ARG A 101 31.76 1.02 28.72
CA ARG A 101 31.85 0.73 30.16
C ARG A 101 30.56 0.13 30.71
N ILE A 102 29.41 0.68 30.34
CA ILE A 102 28.09 0.16 30.76
C ILE A 102 27.87 -1.24 30.18
N THR A 103 28.13 -1.43 28.88
CA THR A 103 27.95 -2.71 28.18
C THR A 103 28.85 -3.78 28.78
N GLN A 104 30.13 -3.47 29.03
CA GLN A 104 31.05 -4.39 29.70
C GLN A 104 30.54 -4.76 31.10
N ARG A 105 29.97 -3.80 31.86
CA ARG A 105 29.41 -4.07 33.19
C ARG A 105 28.17 -4.97 33.14
N ILE A 106 27.31 -4.81 32.14
CA ILE A 106 26.14 -5.68 31.94
C ILE A 106 26.58 -7.08 31.52
N VAL A 107 27.55 -7.18 30.61
CA VAL A 107 28.10 -8.47 30.16
C VAL A 107 28.81 -9.20 31.31
N THR A 108 29.59 -8.49 32.13
CA THR A 108 30.24 -9.10 33.29
C THR A 108 29.24 -9.46 34.39
N MET A 109 28.22 -8.64 34.63
CA MET A 109 27.13 -8.94 35.55
C MET A 109 26.30 -10.15 35.09
N SER A 110 26.05 -10.27 33.77
CA SER A 110 25.43 -11.45 33.18
C SER A 110 26.31 -12.68 33.34
N SER A 111 27.63 -12.54 33.23
CA SER A 111 28.56 -13.64 33.50
C SER A 111 28.69 -13.96 34.98
N SER A 112 28.42 -13.04 35.90
CA SER A 112 28.44 -13.31 37.35
C SER A 112 27.17 -14.00 37.85
N PHE A 113 26.04 -13.86 37.14
CA PHE A 113 24.87 -14.74 37.32
C PHE A 113 25.12 -16.17 36.83
N MET A 114 26.25 -16.43 36.14
CA MET A 114 26.66 -17.74 35.65
C MET A 114 27.80 -18.28 36.53
N SER A 115 27.50 -19.19 37.46
CA SER A 115 28.45 -19.73 38.42
C SER A 115 29.74 -20.31 37.77
N PRO A 116 30.91 -20.16 38.42
CA PRO A 116 32.16 -20.76 37.96
C PRO A 116 32.17 -22.25 38.29
N GLY A 117 31.73 -23.07 37.34
CA GLY A 117 31.84 -24.52 37.43
C GLY A 117 30.91 -25.23 36.44
N HIS A 118 31.50 -26.09 35.61
CA HIS A 118 30.90 -26.94 34.57
C HIS A 118 30.77 -26.29 33.18
N GLU A 119 31.60 -26.80 32.25
CA GLU A 119 31.54 -26.98 30.78
C GLU A 119 30.37 -26.43 29.92
N ARG A 120 29.61 -25.42 30.36
CA ARG A 120 28.49 -24.79 29.65
C ARG A 120 28.86 -23.47 28.95
N SER A 121 30.16 -23.16 28.86
CA SER A 121 30.73 -21.99 28.16
C SER A 121 30.75 -22.11 26.63
N GLY A 122 30.31 -23.25 26.10
CA GLY A 122 30.25 -23.52 24.66
C GLY A 122 28.94 -23.05 24.02
N PHE A 123 27.99 -23.96 23.88
CA PHE A 123 26.80 -23.78 23.03
C PHE A 123 25.74 -22.81 23.61
N LEU A 124 25.37 -22.98 24.88
CA LEU A 124 24.33 -22.17 25.54
C LEU A 124 24.73 -20.69 25.68
N GLY A 125 25.99 -20.43 26.04
CA GLY A 125 26.54 -19.07 26.05
C GLY A 125 26.58 -18.43 24.67
N GLY A 126 26.69 -19.26 23.61
CA GLY A 126 26.51 -18.81 22.23
C GLY A 126 25.08 -18.38 21.95
N ILE A 127 24.08 -19.20 22.30
CA ILE A 127 22.66 -18.90 22.08
C ILE A 127 22.25 -17.56 22.69
N LEU A 128 22.62 -17.33 23.95
CA LEU A 128 22.27 -16.09 24.64
C LEU A 128 22.92 -14.86 23.98
N LEU A 129 24.19 -14.97 23.61
CA LEU A 129 24.89 -13.89 22.89
C LEU A 129 24.23 -13.61 21.53
N GLY A 130 23.87 -14.66 20.79
CA GLY A 130 23.17 -14.55 19.51
C GLY A 130 21.80 -13.87 19.64
N GLY A 131 21.04 -14.22 20.68
CA GLY A 131 19.74 -13.62 20.96
C GLY A 131 19.83 -12.14 21.33
N LEU A 132 20.79 -11.76 22.18
CA LEU A 132 21.03 -10.35 22.52
C LEU A 132 21.42 -9.52 21.28
N VAL A 133 22.26 -10.08 20.42
CA VAL A 133 22.64 -9.43 19.16
C VAL A 133 21.41 -9.27 18.26
N ALA A 134 20.50 -10.24 18.19
CA ALA A 134 19.26 -10.12 17.42
C ALA A 134 18.37 -8.96 17.90
N ILE A 135 18.22 -8.81 19.21
CA ILE A 135 17.42 -7.72 19.80
C ILE A 135 18.02 -6.36 19.46
N ILE A 136 19.34 -6.20 19.62
CA ILE A 136 20.05 -4.95 19.31
C ILE A 136 20.01 -4.65 17.80
N TRP A 137 19.98 -5.68 16.96
CA TRP A 137 20.00 -5.55 15.51
C TRP A 137 18.63 -5.18 14.91
N THR A 138 17.53 -5.58 15.54
CA THR A 138 16.16 -5.38 15.03
C THR A 138 15.83 -3.92 14.64
N PRO A 139 16.16 -2.88 15.43
CA PRO A 139 15.81 -1.49 15.10
C PRO A 139 16.51 -0.95 13.85
N CYS A 140 17.76 -1.38 13.59
CA CYS A 140 18.53 -0.93 12.43
C CYS A 140 18.19 -1.67 11.14
N ALA A 141 17.61 -2.88 11.25
CA ALA A 141 17.14 -3.65 10.11
C ALA A 141 15.79 -3.13 9.60
N GLY A 142 15.14 -2.19 10.29
CA GLY A 142 13.77 -1.71 10.05
C GLY A 142 13.39 -1.51 8.58
N PRO A 143 14.14 -0.76 7.76
CA PRO A 143 13.78 -0.56 6.35
C PRO A 143 13.78 -1.85 5.50
N ILE A 144 14.75 -2.73 5.74
CA ILE A 144 14.87 -4.01 5.04
C ILE A 144 13.85 -5.01 5.61
N LEU A 145 13.61 -4.96 6.92
CA LEU A 145 12.55 -5.72 7.60
C LEU A 145 11.15 -5.32 7.07
N ALA A 146 10.93 -4.04 6.80
CA ALA A 146 9.67 -3.55 6.25
C ALA A 146 9.45 -4.10 4.83
N ALA A 147 10.48 -4.13 3.99
CA ALA A 147 10.39 -4.71 2.64
C ALA A 147 9.95 -6.17 2.68
N ILE A 148 10.55 -6.99 3.56
CA ILE A 148 10.17 -8.40 3.68
C ILE A 148 8.79 -8.59 4.35
N ILE A 149 8.40 -7.72 5.29
CA ILE A 149 7.05 -7.75 5.88
C ILE A 149 6.00 -7.45 4.80
N VAL A 150 6.23 -6.45 3.94
CA VAL A 150 5.35 -6.15 2.81
C VAL A 150 5.31 -7.34 1.85
N GLN A 151 6.47 -7.93 1.54
CA GLN A 151 6.55 -9.11 0.68
C GLN A 151 5.79 -10.31 1.26
N ILE A 152 5.84 -10.52 2.58
CA ILE A 152 5.08 -11.55 3.30
C ILE A 152 3.58 -11.23 3.29
N ALA A 153 3.19 -9.97 3.47
CA ALA A 153 1.80 -9.55 3.51
C ALA A 153 1.06 -9.77 2.18
N ILE A 154 1.77 -9.71 1.05
CA ILE A 154 1.22 -9.92 -0.29
C ILE A 154 1.06 -11.43 -0.62
N GLN A 155 1.68 -12.32 0.16
CA GLN A 155 1.60 -13.76 -0.13
C GLN A 155 0.27 -14.37 0.31
N LYS A 156 -0.32 -15.17 -0.60
CA LYS A 156 -1.59 -15.85 -0.39
C LYS A 156 -1.55 -16.99 0.63
N THR A 157 -0.36 -17.50 1.02
CA THR A 157 -0.23 -18.71 1.85
C THR A 157 0.76 -18.57 3.01
N THR A 158 0.36 -19.05 4.19
CA THR A 158 1.17 -18.99 5.43
C THR A 158 2.48 -19.78 5.34
N ILE A 159 2.53 -20.82 4.49
CA ILE A 159 3.70 -21.69 4.33
C ILE A 159 4.84 -20.95 3.61
N VAL A 160 4.53 -20.21 2.54
CA VAL A 160 5.56 -19.48 1.78
C VAL A 160 6.14 -18.37 2.64
N SER A 161 5.31 -17.69 3.45
CA SER A 161 5.76 -16.64 4.35
C SER A 161 6.77 -17.15 5.39
N PHE A 162 6.53 -18.36 5.93
CA PHE A 162 7.45 -19.00 6.86
C PHE A 162 8.80 -19.31 6.18
N PHE A 163 8.79 -19.89 4.98
CA PHE A 163 10.02 -20.19 4.25
C PHE A 163 10.78 -18.93 3.80
N THR A 164 10.10 -17.85 3.44
CA THR A 164 10.72 -16.56 3.13
C THR A 164 11.41 -15.96 4.36
N LEU A 165 10.75 -16.00 5.53
CA LEU A 165 11.34 -15.52 6.79
C LEU A 165 12.54 -16.38 7.24
N LEU A 166 12.47 -17.70 7.05
CA LEU A 166 13.58 -18.61 7.31
C LEU A 166 14.76 -18.33 6.37
N ALA A 167 14.50 -18.14 5.07
CA ALA A 167 15.52 -17.82 4.08
C ALA A 167 16.22 -16.50 4.37
N PHE A 168 15.48 -15.49 4.82
CA PHE A 168 16.03 -14.23 5.29
C PHE A 168 16.94 -14.38 6.50
N ALA A 169 16.49 -15.11 7.53
CA ALA A 169 17.29 -15.38 8.72
C ALA A 169 18.59 -16.13 8.39
N LEU A 170 18.52 -17.09 7.45
CA LEU A 170 19.70 -17.81 6.95
C LEU A 170 20.63 -16.91 6.13
N GLY A 171 20.08 -16.04 5.27
CA GLY A 171 20.85 -15.06 4.50
C GLY A 171 21.64 -14.10 5.38
N ALA A 172 21.06 -13.71 6.52
CA ALA A 172 21.71 -12.92 7.57
C ALA A 172 22.78 -13.72 8.36
N ALA A 173 22.47 -14.96 8.72
CA ALA A 173 23.31 -15.77 9.61
C ALA A 173 24.56 -16.36 8.93
N ILE A 174 24.45 -16.77 7.66
CA ILE A 174 25.56 -17.43 6.93
C ILE A 174 26.79 -16.52 6.80
N PRO A 175 26.67 -15.25 6.40
CA PRO A 175 27.83 -14.37 6.30
C PRO A 175 28.48 -14.10 7.67
N MET A 176 27.68 -13.98 8.73
CA MET A 176 28.19 -13.87 10.10
C MET A 176 28.98 -15.11 10.51
N PHE A 177 28.50 -16.31 10.15
CA PHE A 177 29.23 -17.55 10.39
C PHE A 177 30.57 -17.57 9.66
N ILE A 178 30.58 -17.17 8.39
CA ILE A 178 31.80 -17.10 7.57
C ILE A 178 32.78 -16.12 8.18
N ILE A 179 32.34 -14.91 8.56
CA ILE A 179 33.22 -13.92 9.21
C ILE A 179 33.74 -14.45 10.55
N MET A 180 32.93 -15.19 11.31
CA MET A 180 33.37 -15.76 12.58
C MET A 180 34.43 -16.85 12.40
N LEU A 181 34.34 -17.68 11.36
CA LEU A 181 35.34 -18.71 11.05
C LEU A 181 36.64 -18.14 10.47
N TYR A 182 36.54 -17.13 9.60
CA TYR A 182 37.67 -16.60 8.82
C TYR A 182 38.16 -15.21 9.27
N GLY A 183 37.52 -14.61 10.27
CA GLY A 183 37.74 -13.22 10.68
C GLY A 183 39.18 -12.90 11.10
N PHE A 184 39.94 -13.89 11.59
CA PHE A 184 41.35 -13.70 11.94
C PHE A 184 42.26 -13.53 10.72
N LYS A 185 42.05 -14.30 9.64
CA LYS A 185 42.80 -14.13 8.39
C LYS A 185 42.57 -12.76 7.77
N ILE A 186 41.32 -12.29 7.84
CA ILE A 186 40.92 -10.98 7.29
C ILE A 186 41.46 -9.83 8.15
N ARG A 187 41.48 -10.00 9.48
CA ARG A 187 41.98 -9.01 10.45
C ARG A 187 43.47 -8.69 10.30
N ASP A 188 44.30 -9.69 10.01
CA ASP A 188 45.74 -9.48 9.78
C ASP A 188 46.04 -8.98 8.37
N THR A 189 45.15 -9.26 7.41
CA THR A 189 45.29 -8.83 6.01
C THR A 189 44.96 -7.35 5.82
N PHE A 190 43.94 -6.82 6.50
CA PHE A 190 43.51 -5.43 6.34
C PHE A 190 43.95 -4.52 7.50
N ARG A 191 45.22 -4.10 7.51
CA ARG A 191 45.75 -3.08 8.44
C ARG A 191 44.95 -1.78 8.45
N PHE A 192 44.28 -1.44 7.34
CA PHE A 192 43.49 -0.22 7.16
C PHE A 192 42.37 -0.03 8.20
N PHE A 193 41.63 -1.09 8.54
CA PHE A 193 40.52 -1.02 9.50
C PHE A 193 41.00 -0.74 10.91
N LYS A 194 42.20 -1.21 11.27
CA LYS A 194 42.78 -1.03 12.61
C LYS A 194 43.12 0.44 12.87
N THR A 195 43.70 1.12 11.89
CA THR A 195 44.15 2.52 12.01
C THR A 195 43.01 3.53 11.95
N HIS A 196 41.92 3.24 11.20
CA HIS A 196 40.82 4.18 10.97
C HIS A 196 39.53 3.86 11.73
N THR A 197 39.58 3.01 12.77
CA THR A 197 38.39 2.57 13.52
C THR A 197 37.53 3.75 14.01
N VAL A 198 38.16 4.83 14.51
CA VAL A 198 37.44 6.01 15.01
C VAL A 198 36.77 6.79 13.87
N LEU A 199 37.45 6.92 12.72
CA LEU A 199 36.91 7.61 11.55
C LEU A 199 35.72 6.83 10.98
N ILE A 200 35.85 5.51 10.80
CA ILE A 200 34.79 4.63 10.30
C ILE A 200 33.57 4.68 11.22
N ARG A 201 33.76 4.65 12.55
CA ARG A 201 32.65 4.76 13.50
C ARG A 201 31.89 6.09 13.35
N LYS A 202 32.61 7.21 13.25
CA LYS A 202 32.01 8.54 13.10
C LYS A 202 31.29 8.70 11.75
N THR A 203 31.85 8.17 10.66
CA THR A 203 31.19 8.22 9.35
C THR A 203 29.91 7.41 9.34
N LEU A 204 29.89 6.20 9.94
CA LEU A 204 28.67 5.40 10.08
C LEU A 204 27.62 6.11 10.95
N GLY A 205 28.03 6.72 12.06
CA GLY A 205 27.14 7.54 12.90
C GLY A 205 26.52 8.71 12.15
N ALA A 206 27.30 9.40 11.31
CA ALA A 206 26.84 10.51 10.47
C ALA A 206 25.86 10.04 9.37
N ILE A 207 26.11 8.90 8.74
CA ILE A 207 25.21 8.31 7.74
C ILE A 207 23.85 8.00 8.36
N ILE A 208 23.82 7.40 9.56
CA ILE A 208 22.57 7.11 10.28
C ILE A 208 21.82 8.41 10.61
N LEU A 209 22.53 9.46 11.05
CA LEU A 209 21.90 10.76 11.35
C LEU A 209 21.28 11.39 10.10
N LEU A 210 21.99 11.31 8.97
CA LEU A 210 21.55 11.81 7.68
C LEU A 210 20.34 11.02 7.15
N SER A 211 20.31 9.70 7.34
CA SER A 211 19.15 8.88 6.96
C SER A 211 17.91 9.22 7.80
N ILE A 212 18.06 9.43 9.12
CA ILE A 212 16.93 9.80 9.99
C ILE A 212 16.38 11.18 9.60
N THR A 213 17.27 12.17 9.40
CA THR A 213 16.85 13.51 8.99
C THR A 213 16.17 13.50 7.63
N TYR A 214 16.66 12.71 6.68
CA TYR A 214 16.00 12.52 5.38
C TYR A 214 14.61 11.89 5.53
N MET A 215 14.47 10.80 6.31
CA MET A 215 13.18 10.13 6.53
C MET A 215 12.17 11.05 7.23
N VAL A 216 12.55 11.72 8.31
CA VAL A 216 11.69 12.68 9.02
C VAL A 216 11.36 13.89 8.14
N GLY A 217 12.31 14.35 7.32
CA GLY A 217 12.12 15.48 6.43
C GLY A 217 11.23 15.19 5.21
N GLN A 218 11.15 13.94 4.74
CA GLN A 218 10.10 13.53 3.80
C GLN A 218 8.72 13.56 4.46
N GLU A 219 8.58 13.05 5.70
CA GLU A 219 7.30 12.97 6.39
C GLU A 219 6.73 14.33 6.83
N THR A 220 7.60 15.25 7.25
CA THR A 220 7.23 16.61 7.65
C THR A 220 7.08 17.57 6.45
N GLY A 221 7.32 17.08 5.23
CA GLY A 221 7.30 17.88 4.02
C GLY A 221 8.43 18.90 3.91
N PHE A 222 9.46 18.84 4.78
CA PHE A 222 10.61 19.76 4.80
C PHE A 222 11.52 19.57 3.57
N PHE A 223 11.64 18.34 3.07
CA PHE A 223 12.26 18.02 1.78
C PHE A 223 11.25 17.89 0.65
N SER A 224 10.03 18.43 0.82
CA SER A 224 9.19 18.70 -0.34
C SER A 224 9.99 19.65 -1.22
N SER A 225 10.57 19.10 -2.27
CA SER A 225 10.97 19.90 -3.42
C SER A 225 9.75 20.76 -3.69
N SER A 226 9.91 22.08 -3.60
CA SER A 226 8.90 23.02 -4.02
C SER A 226 8.34 22.47 -5.32
N VAL A 227 7.10 21.99 -5.28
CA VAL A 227 6.37 21.62 -6.48
C VAL A 227 6.25 22.93 -7.20
N ILE A 228 7.19 23.17 -8.11
CA ILE A 228 7.07 24.22 -9.09
C ILE A 228 5.75 23.88 -9.76
N ASN A 229 4.75 24.75 -9.60
CA ASN A 229 3.59 24.82 -10.48
C ASN A 229 4.13 25.12 -11.87
N GLN A 230 4.72 24.10 -12.47
CA GLN A 230 5.33 24.17 -13.76
C GLN A 230 4.24 23.67 -14.69
N SER A 231 3.58 24.63 -15.32
CA SER A 231 3.01 24.44 -16.65
C SER A 231 4.15 23.96 -17.56
N THR A 232 4.49 22.67 -17.45
CA THR A 232 5.53 22.07 -18.27
C THR A 232 4.90 21.84 -19.63
N ILE A 233 5.28 22.69 -20.57
CA ILE A 233 5.30 22.29 -21.97
C ILE A 233 6.21 21.04 -22.04
N ARG A 234 5.61 19.85 -22.07
CA ARG A 234 6.33 18.57 -22.13
C ARG A 234 6.52 18.15 -23.58
N THR A 235 7.78 17.91 -23.96
CA THR A 235 8.14 17.30 -25.24
C THR A 235 8.24 15.79 -25.05
N ALA A 236 7.52 15.04 -25.87
CA ALA A 236 7.42 13.59 -25.76
C ALA A 236 8.62 12.90 -26.41
N LYS A 237 9.81 13.10 -25.82
CA LYS A 237 11.09 12.61 -26.35
C LYS A 237 11.47 11.23 -25.87
N TYR A 238 10.92 10.77 -24.75
CA TYR A 238 11.21 9.47 -24.16
C TYR A 238 9.98 8.92 -23.44
N LEU A 239 9.99 7.61 -23.21
CA LEU A 239 8.99 6.90 -22.42
C LEU A 239 9.25 7.16 -20.93
N GLU A 240 8.35 7.89 -20.28
CA GLU A 240 8.39 8.20 -18.85
C GLU A 240 7.80 7.04 -18.03
N LYS A 241 8.47 6.65 -16.93
CA LYS A 241 8.05 5.52 -16.06
C LYS A 241 7.75 4.21 -16.83
N GLY A 242 8.37 4.01 -18.00
CA GLY A 242 8.19 2.80 -18.79
C GLY A 242 8.71 1.54 -18.09
N LEU A 243 8.15 0.40 -18.49
CA LEU A 243 8.60 -0.91 -18.02
C LEU A 243 10.03 -1.18 -18.48
N TRP A 244 10.87 -1.60 -17.54
CA TRP A 244 12.23 -2.04 -17.84
C TRP A 244 12.26 -3.27 -18.74
N GLN A 245 11.26 -4.14 -18.60
CA GLN A 245 11.07 -5.31 -19.44
C GLN A 245 9.65 -5.29 -20.02
N PRO A 246 9.47 -4.71 -21.23
CA PRO A 246 8.21 -4.83 -21.95
C PRO A 246 7.86 -6.30 -22.18
N TYR A 247 6.57 -6.62 -22.11
CA TYR A 247 6.08 -7.98 -22.30
C TYR A 247 4.91 -8.01 -23.28
N GLN A 248 4.65 -9.18 -23.87
CA GLN A 248 3.58 -9.33 -24.86
C GLN A 248 2.21 -9.05 -24.20
N ALA A 249 1.40 -8.21 -24.83
CA ALA A 249 0.08 -7.89 -24.31
C ALA A 249 -0.78 -9.16 -24.13
N PRO A 250 -1.33 -9.41 -22.92
CA PRO A 250 -2.21 -10.54 -22.67
C PRO A 250 -3.47 -10.48 -23.52
N LYS A 251 -4.10 -11.63 -23.75
CA LYS A 251 -5.30 -11.70 -24.59
C LYS A 251 -6.52 -11.10 -23.88
N ILE A 252 -7.25 -10.22 -24.58
CA ILE A 252 -8.61 -9.83 -24.21
C ILE A 252 -9.54 -11.01 -24.53
N ALA A 253 -10.15 -11.59 -23.50
CA ALA A 253 -10.96 -12.81 -23.58
C ALA A 253 -12.13 -12.77 -22.59
N GLY A 254 -13.15 -13.60 -22.81
CA GLY A 254 -14.31 -13.66 -21.90
C GLY A 254 -15.23 -12.44 -21.96
N ILE A 255 -15.07 -11.57 -22.97
CA ILE A 255 -15.91 -10.39 -23.14
C ILE A 255 -17.33 -10.79 -23.52
N SER A 256 -18.27 -10.49 -22.64
CA SER A 256 -19.69 -10.87 -22.75
C SER A 256 -20.45 -10.04 -23.78
N ALA A 257 -20.08 -8.77 -23.94
CA ALA A 257 -20.66 -7.86 -24.92
C ALA A 257 -19.66 -6.74 -25.26
N TRP A 258 -19.80 -6.18 -26.46
CA TRP A 258 -19.06 -5.00 -26.89
C TRP A 258 -20.01 -3.84 -27.13
N ILE A 259 -19.57 -2.64 -26.77
CA ILE A 259 -20.23 -1.35 -27.03
C ILE A 259 -19.27 -0.51 -27.86
N ASN A 260 -19.80 0.29 -28.78
CA ASN A 260 -19.05 1.13 -29.73
C ASN A 260 -18.11 0.37 -30.69
N SER A 261 -18.16 -0.97 -30.72
CA SER A 261 -17.35 -1.80 -31.62
C SER A 261 -17.93 -3.21 -31.75
N PRO A 262 -17.69 -3.92 -32.87
CA PRO A 262 -17.72 -5.39 -32.88
C PRO A 262 -16.61 -5.97 -31.99
N PRO A 263 -16.61 -7.30 -31.72
CA PRO A 263 -15.54 -7.93 -30.96
C PRO A 263 -14.15 -7.63 -31.52
N LEU A 264 -13.25 -7.17 -30.65
CA LEU A 264 -11.92 -6.69 -31.02
C LEU A 264 -10.83 -7.57 -30.40
N GLN A 265 -9.82 -7.93 -31.20
CA GLN A 265 -8.63 -8.63 -30.72
C GLN A 265 -7.40 -7.74 -30.83
N LEU A 266 -6.50 -7.83 -29.86
CA LEU A 266 -5.24 -7.05 -29.88
C LEU A 266 -4.36 -7.39 -31.09
N SER A 267 -4.47 -8.60 -31.64
CA SER A 267 -3.78 -9.01 -32.87
C SER A 267 -4.12 -8.11 -34.06
N ASP A 268 -5.37 -7.64 -34.12
CA ASP A 268 -5.92 -6.87 -35.23
C ASP A 268 -5.49 -5.39 -35.13
N LEU A 269 -4.90 -5.01 -34.00
CA LEU A 269 -4.43 -3.65 -33.69
C LEU A 269 -2.91 -3.50 -33.82
N LYS A 270 -2.19 -4.50 -34.33
CA LYS A 270 -0.76 -4.37 -34.62
C LYS A 270 -0.50 -3.16 -35.53
N GLY A 271 0.53 -2.40 -35.20
CA GLY A 271 0.85 -1.12 -35.87
C GLY A 271 0.20 0.11 -35.23
N LYS A 272 -0.79 -0.06 -34.34
CA LYS A 272 -1.40 1.03 -33.57
C LYS A 272 -0.85 1.09 -32.15
N VAL A 273 -0.97 2.24 -31.50
CA VAL A 273 -0.74 2.38 -30.06
C VAL A 273 -2.06 2.09 -29.38
N VAL A 274 -2.08 1.17 -28.41
CA VAL A 274 -3.32 0.75 -27.74
C VAL A 274 -3.24 1.09 -26.26
N LEU A 275 -4.24 1.78 -25.72
CA LEU A 275 -4.43 1.98 -24.29
C LEU A 275 -5.58 1.09 -23.84
N VAL A 276 -5.29 0.10 -22.99
CA VAL A 276 -6.32 -0.70 -22.32
C VAL A 276 -6.62 -0.03 -20.98
N ASP A 277 -7.87 0.37 -20.78
CA ASP A 277 -8.38 1.05 -19.59
C ASP A 277 -9.35 0.13 -18.85
N PHE A 278 -9.00 -0.32 -17.65
CA PHE A 278 -9.88 -1.09 -16.77
C PHE A 278 -10.68 -0.13 -15.90
N TRP A 279 -11.99 -0.19 -16.01
CA TRP A 279 -12.89 0.73 -15.33
C TRP A 279 -14.20 0.04 -14.92
N THR A 280 -14.96 0.70 -14.04
CA THR A 280 -16.36 0.39 -13.79
C THR A 280 -17.14 1.69 -13.59
N TYR A 281 -18.42 1.71 -13.95
CA TYR A 281 -19.17 2.97 -14.05
C TYR A 281 -19.58 3.58 -12.71
N SER A 282 -19.61 2.81 -11.61
CA SER A 282 -19.90 3.38 -10.28
C SER A 282 -18.65 3.78 -9.48
N CYS A 283 -17.45 3.58 -10.05
CA CYS A 283 -16.19 3.97 -9.42
C CYS A 283 -15.87 5.46 -9.65
N ILE A 284 -15.81 6.25 -8.58
CA ILE A 284 -15.53 7.69 -8.70
C ILE A 284 -14.16 7.99 -9.31
N ASN A 285 -13.16 7.17 -8.99
CA ASN A 285 -11.80 7.34 -9.51
C ASN A 285 -11.80 7.15 -11.03
N CYS A 286 -12.53 6.14 -11.52
CA CYS A 286 -12.73 5.93 -12.96
C CYS A 286 -13.44 7.13 -13.60
N ILE A 287 -14.55 7.59 -13.02
CA ILE A 287 -15.31 8.74 -13.54
C ILE A 287 -14.43 9.99 -13.65
N ARG A 288 -13.55 10.25 -12.69
CA ARG A 288 -12.60 11.39 -12.73
C ARG A 288 -11.52 11.24 -13.79
N THR A 289 -11.20 10.01 -14.19
CA THR A 289 -10.26 9.70 -15.28
C THR A 289 -10.89 9.83 -16.68
N LEU A 290 -12.19 9.57 -16.84
CA LEU A 290 -12.88 9.58 -18.15
C LEU A 290 -12.67 10.87 -18.98
N PRO A 291 -12.69 12.10 -18.41
CA PRO A 291 -12.43 13.32 -19.18
C PRO A 291 -11.08 13.30 -19.92
N TYR A 292 -10.04 12.74 -19.33
CA TYR A 292 -8.71 12.64 -19.96
C TYR A 292 -8.71 11.61 -21.09
N LEU A 293 -9.31 10.44 -20.86
CA LEU A 293 -9.44 9.40 -21.88
C LEU A 293 -10.23 9.89 -23.10
N ASN A 294 -11.35 10.59 -22.86
CA ASN A 294 -12.15 11.19 -23.92
C ASN A 294 -11.37 12.26 -24.71
N ASP A 295 -10.60 13.10 -24.02
CA ASP A 295 -9.76 14.12 -24.66
C ASP A 295 -8.61 13.48 -25.49
N TRP A 296 -7.93 12.47 -24.95
CA TRP A 296 -6.89 11.72 -25.68
C TRP A 296 -7.45 10.99 -26.89
N TYR A 297 -8.62 10.35 -26.76
CA TYR A 297 -9.30 9.73 -27.88
C TYR A 297 -9.57 10.76 -28.99
N LYS A 298 -10.16 11.91 -28.62
CA LYS A 298 -10.42 13.01 -29.56
C LYS A 298 -9.15 13.52 -30.24
N LYS A 299 -8.04 13.69 -29.50
CA LYS A 299 -6.78 14.23 -30.02
C LYS A 299 -5.97 13.27 -30.89
N TYR A 300 -6.02 11.98 -30.57
CA TYR A 300 -5.02 11.00 -31.03
C TYR A 300 -5.60 9.79 -31.77
N HIS A 301 -6.92 9.56 -31.78
CA HIS A 301 -7.46 8.35 -32.43
C HIS A 301 -7.12 8.32 -33.94
N ASP A 302 -7.30 9.43 -34.65
CA ASP A 302 -6.95 9.60 -36.08
C ASP A 302 -5.44 9.48 -36.34
N LYS A 303 -4.62 9.61 -35.30
CA LYS A 303 -3.16 9.55 -35.37
C LYS A 303 -2.61 8.16 -35.06
N GLY A 304 -3.49 7.19 -34.77
CA GLY A 304 -3.13 5.80 -34.53
C GLY A 304 -3.23 5.34 -33.07
N LEU A 305 -3.85 6.12 -32.18
CA LEU A 305 -4.25 5.66 -30.85
C LEU A 305 -5.55 4.86 -30.94
N VAL A 306 -5.63 3.76 -30.20
CA VAL A 306 -6.88 3.05 -29.91
C VAL A 306 -7.01 2.94 -28.40
N ILE A 307 -8.12 3.40 -27.83
CA ILE A 307 -8.46 3.16 -26.43
C ILE A 307 -9.45 2.00 -26.40
N ILE A 308 -9.27 1.05 -25.48
CA ILE A 308 -10.22 -0.04 -25.22
C ILE A 308 -10.58 0.02 -23.74
N GLY A 309 -11.81 0.38 -23.44
CA GLY A 309 -12.35 0.33 -22.08
C GLY A 309 -12.78 -1.09 -21.72
N ILE A 310 -12.06 -1.77 -20.85
CA ILE A 310 -12.47 -3.05 -20.28
C ILE A 310 -13.30 -2.76 -19.03
N HIS A 311 -14.63 -2.79 -19.21
CA HIS A 311 -15.56 -2.64 -18.11
C HIS A 311 -15.59 -3.94 -17.28
N THR A 312 -14.92 -3.94 -16.14
CA THR A 312 -14.89 -5.08 -15.21
C THR A 312 -15.74 -4.72 -13.99
N PRO A 313 -16.86 -5.40 -13.74
CA PRO A 313 -17.81 -5.01 -12.70
C PRO A 313 -17.23 -5.22 -11.31
N GLU A 314 -17.37 -4.24 -10.44
CA GLU A 314 -17.09 -4.32 -9.01
C GLU A 314 -18.28 -4.86 -8.21
N PHE A 315 -19.50 -4.64 -8.71
CA PHE A 315 -20.75 -5.10 -8.11
C PHE A 315 -21.62 -5.84 -9.12
N ASP A 316 -22.50 -6.73 -8.64
CA ASP A 316 -23.37 -7.52 -9.51
C ASP A 316 -24.25 -6.69 -10.46
N PHE A 317 -24.75 -5.53 -10.00
CA PHE A 317 -25.60 -4.66 -10.82
C PHE A 317 -24.85 -4.06 -12.02
N GLU A 318 -23.51 -4.03 -11.98
CA GLU A 318 -22.67 -3.50 -13.04
C GLU A 318 -22.46 -4.50 -14.19
N LYS A 319 -22.81 -5.78 -13.99
CA LYS A 319 -22.83 -6.79 -15.06
C LYS A 319 -23.93 -6.53 -16.09
N ASN A 320 -24.94 -5.74 -15.74
CA ASN A 320 -26.08 -5.46 -16.62
C ASN A 320 -25.67 -4.56 -17.79
N THR A 321 -25.70 -5.12 -19.01
CA THR A 321 -25.30 -4.42 -20.23
C THR A 321 -26.08 -3.13 -20.49
N ALA A 322 -27.35 -3.04 -20.09
CA ALA A 322 -28.13 -1.81 -20.27
C ALA A 322 -27.62 -0.68 -19.37
N ASN A 323 -27.23 -0.99 -18.14
CA ASN A 323 -26.63 -0.02 -17.21
C ASN A 323 -25.31 0.52 -17.77
N VAL A 324 -24.43 -0.38 -18.23
CA VAL A 324 -23.14 0.00 -18.82
C VAL A 324 -23.34 0.85 -20.09
N LYS A 325 -24.29 0.49 -20.96
CA LYS A 325 -24.63 1.30 -22.16
C LYS A 325 -25.10 2.71 -21.79
N ASN A 326 -25.92 2.84 -20.76
CA ASN A 326 -26.40 4.14 -20.30
C ASN A 326 -25.25 4.98 -19.75
N ALA A 327 -24.34 4.39 -18.97
CA ALA A 327 -23.15 5.07 -18.47
C ALA A 327 -22.21 5.52 -19.60
N VAL A 328 -21.88 4.61 -20.53
CA VAL A 328 -21.07 4.92 -21.73
C VAL A 328 -21.65 6.11 -22.50
N LYS A 329 -22.97 6.17 -22.67
CA LYS A 329 -23.64 7.30 -23.31
C LYS A 329 -23.59 8.57 -22.48
N HIS A 330 -23.87 8.48 -21.18
CA HIS A 330 -23.90 9.61 -20.25
C HIS A 330 -22.53 10.29 -20.14
N ASP A 331 -21.46 9.51 -20.04
CA ASP A 331 -20.09 9.99 -19.84
C ASP A 331 -19.37 10.28 -21.17
N GLY A 332 -20.08 10.20 -22.30
CA GLY A 332 -19.58 10.57 -23.62
C GLY A 332 -18.50 9.65 -24.17
N ILE A 333 -18.38 8.41 -23.67
CA ILE A 333 -17.36 7.45 -24.08
C ILE A 333 -17.63 7.01 -25.53
N GLN A 334 -16.72 7.37 -26.44
CA GLN A 334 -16.82 7.04 -27.87
C GLN A 334 -15.95 5.84 -28.27
N TYR A 335 -14.94 5.50 -27.47
CA TYR A 335 -14.05 4.38 -27.76
C TYR A 335 -14.71 3.01 -27.50
N PRO A 336 -14.18 1.92 -28.09
CA PRO A 336 -14.64 0.55 -27.83
C PRO A 336 -14.67 0.19 -26.33
N VAL A 337 -15.76 -0.42 -25.88
CA VAL A 337 -15.90 -0.92 -24.51
C VAL A 337 -16.28 -2.40 -24.52
N GLY A 338 -15.50 -3.23 -23.84
CA GLY A 338 -15.76 -4.66 -23.64
C GLY A 338 -16.20 -4.95 -22.20
N LEU A 339 -17.29 -5.69 -22.02
CA LEU A 339 -17.81 -6.09 -20.70
C LEU A 339 -17.16 -7.40 -20.23
N ASP A 340 -16.22 -7.31 -19.30
CA ASP A 340 -15.50 -8.45 -18.69
C ASP A 340 -16.23 -8.98 -17.44
N ASN A 341 -17.48 -9.42 -17.63
CA ASN A 341 -18.35 -9.89 -16.54
C ASN A 341 -17.84 -11.16 -15.83
N SER A 342 -16.89 -11.89 -16.43
CA SER A 342 -16.26 -13.09 -15.86
C SER A 342 -14.84 -12.85 -15.35
N PHE A 343 -14.34 -11.61 -15.35
CA PHE A 343 -13.00 -11.23 -14.91
C PHE A 343 -11.85 -11.92 -15.66
N LEU A 344 -12.09 -12.50 -16.84
CA LEU A 344 -11.07 -13.29 -17.52
C LEU A 344 -10.01 -12.38 -18.15
N THR A 345 -10.39 -11.23 -18.67
CA THR A 345 -9.43 -10.24 -19.17
C THR A 345 -8.68 -9.59 -18.00
N TRP A 346 -9.39 -9.27 -16.92
CA TRP A 346 -8.82 -8.77 -15.67
C TRP A 346 -7.72 -9.69 -15.12
N GLU A 347 -7.99 -10.99 -15.02
CA GLU A 347 -7.03 -12.01 -14.59
C GLU A 347 -5.86 -12.17 -15.57
N ASN A 348 -6.14 -12.18 -16.89
CA ASN A 348 -5.08 -12.28 -17.91
C ASN A 348 -4.08 -11.12 -17.84
N PHE A 349 -4.55 -9.91 -17.51
CA PHE A 349 -3.71 -8.74 -17.29
C PHE A 349 -3.12 -8.67 -15.88
N SER A 350 -3.46 -9.64 -15.01
CA SER A 350 -3.08 -9.64 -13.58
C SER A 350 -3.42 -8.32 -12.89
N ASN A 351 -4.54 -7.70 -13.28
CA ASN A 351 -4.99 -6.44 -12.72
C ASN A 351 -5.57 -6.63 -11.31
N HIS A 352 -5.48 -5.59 -10.49
CA HIS A 352 -6.00 -5.59 -9.11
C HIS A 352 -6.67 -4.25 -8.73
N PHE A 353 -6.82 -3.31 -9.68
CA PHE A 353 -7.21 -1.93 -9.37
C PHE A 353 -8.19 -1.34 -10.38
N TRP A 354 -9.00 -0.39 -9.91
CA TRP A 354 -9.83 0.51 -10.71
C TRP A 354 -9.47 1.98 -10.38
N PRO A 355 -9.19 2.84 -11.38
CA PRO A 355 -8.87 2.50 -12.75
C PRO A 355 -7.49 1.84 -12.88
N ALA A 356 -7.23 1.18 -14.00
CA ALA A 356 -5.89 0.70 -14.35
C ALA A 356 -5.65 0.80 -15.85
N HIS A 357 -4.47 1.29 -16.24
CA HIS A 357 -4.11 1.55 -17.61
C HIS A 357 -2.90 0.72 -18.04
N TYR A 358 -3.01 0.08 -19.20
CA TYR A 358 -1.91 -0.64 -19.83
C TYR A 358 -1.69 -0.07 -21.23
N LEU A 359 -0.53 0.54 -21.44
CA LEU A 359 -0.17 1.14 -22.72
C LEU A 359 0.69 0.17 -23.54
N ILE A 360 0.20 -0.14 -24.73
CA ILE A 360 0.74 -1.14 -25.66
C ILE A 360 1.30 -0.41 -26.88
N ASN A 361 2.54 -0.73 -27.24
CA ASN A 361 3.21 -0.15 -28.40
C ASN A 361 2.74 -0.78 -29.73
N LYS A 362 3.24 -0.26 -30.85
CA LYS A 362 2.90 -0.73 -32.21
C LYS A 362 3.26 -2.19 -32.48
N GLN A 363 4.17 -2.77 -31.70
CA GLN A 363 4.58 -4.17 -31.79
C GLN A 363 3.66 -5.11 -30.99
N GLY A 364 2.73 -4.57 -30.20
CA GLY A 364 1.84 -5.34 -29.34
C GLY A 364 2.43 -5.69 -27.96
N MET A 365 3.46 -4.96 -27.53
CA MET A 365 4.08 -5.13 -26.20
C MET A 365 3.54 -4.09 -25.23
N VAL A 366 3.20 -4.49 -24.01
CA VAL A 366 2.95 -3.57 -22.89
C VAL A 366 4.27 -2.92 -22.53
N VAL A 367 4.30 -1.59 -22.55
CA VAL A 367 5.51 -0.78 -22.28
C VAL A 367 5.34 0.16 -21.09
N TYR A 368 4.10 0.38 -20.64
CA TYR A 368 3.80 1.24 -19.50
C TYR A 368 2.50 0.77 -18.83
N GLU A 369 2.48 0.88 -17.50
CA GLU A 369 1.33 0.53 -16.66
C GLU A 369 1.10 1.66 -15.65
N HIS A 370 -0.16 1.94 -15.35
CA HIS A 370 -0.56 2.86 -14.31
C HIS A 370 -1.74 2.30 -13.53
N PHE A 371 -1.61 2.22 -12.21
CA PHE A 371 -2.65 1.71 -11.32
C PHE A 371 -3.19 2.83 -10.45
N GLY A 372 -4.50 2.93 -10.37
CA GLY A 372 -5.19 4.02 -9.69
C GLY A 372 -5.35 5.27 -10.54
N GLU A 373 -5.86 6.32 -9.90
CA GLU A 373 -6.10 7.63 -10.51
C GLU A 373 -4.84 8.51 -10.46
N GLY A 374 -4.48 9.15 -11.57
CA GLY A 374 -3.41 10.15 -11.61
C GLY A 374 -2.47 9.98 -12.80
N ASP A 375 -1.28 10.60 -12.70
CA ASP A 375 -0.20 10.56 -13.70
C ASP A 375 -0.68 10.75 -15.16
N TYR A 376 -1.71 11.58 -15.36
CA TYR A 376 -2.33 11.81 -16.66
C TYR A 376 -1.35 12.43 -17.65
N ASP A 377 -0.49 13.33 -17.17
CA ASP A 377 0.56 13.97 -17.94
C ASP A 377 1.64 12.99 -18.41
N VAL A 378 2.04 12.06 -17.54
CA VAL A 378 2.97 10.96 -17.88
C VAL A 378 2.34 10.03 -18.92
N THR A 379 1.06 9.67 -18.74
CA THR A 379 0.35 8.79 -19.66
C THR A 379 0.19 9.43 -21.03
N GLU A 380 -0.23 10.70 -21.11
CA GLU A 380 -0.34 11.44 -22.37
C GLU A 380 1.03 11.61 -23.04
N ASN A 381 2.08 11.91 -22.27
CA ASN A 381 3.45 11.95 -22.79
C ASN A 381 3.83 10.63 -23.47
N ASN A 382 3.58 9.50 -22.82
CA ASN A 382 3.91 8.17 -23.34
C ASN A 382 3.09 7.82 -24.59
N ILE A 383 1.80 8.16 -24.61
CA ILE A 383 0.95 8.03 -25.81
C ILE A 383 1.58 8.80 -26.97
N ARG A 384 1.93 10.07 -26.76
CA ARG A 384 2.51 10.93 -27.79
C ARG A 384 3.88 10.43 -28.26
N PHE A 385 4.72 9.96 -27.34
CA PHE A 385 6.03 9.38 -27.66
C PHE A 385 5.88 8.15 -28.57
N LEU A 386 4.96 7.23 -28.23
CA LEU A 386 4.72 6.02 -29.04
C LEU A 386 4.08 6.32 -30.40
N LEU A 387 3.31 7.41 -30.50
CA LEU A 387 2.76 7.90 -31.76
C LEU A 387 3.80 8.66 -32.60
N GLY A 388 4.93 9.08 -32.03
CA GLY A 388 5.93 9.91 -32.68
C GLY A 388 5.52 11.39 -32.80
N ILE A 389 4.68 11.89 -31.89
CA ILE A 389 4.15 13.25 -31.90
C ILE A 389 5.00 14.15 -30.99
N ASP A 390 6.00 14.80 -31.58
CA ASP A 390 6.90 15.73 -30.88
C ASP A 390 6.38 17.18 -30.89
N MET A 391 5.13 17.38 -30.44
CA MET A 391 4.58 18.74 -30.28
C MET A 391 4.81 19.28 -28.87
N ALA A 392 5.36 20.48 -28.73
CA ALA A 392 5.30 21.21 -27.47
C ALA A 392 3.82 21.50 -27.13
N SER A 393 3.16 20.63 -26.36
CA SER A 393 1.81 20.91 -25.86
C SER A 393 1.95 21.41 -24.43
N PRO A 394 1.46 22.62 -24.10
CA PRO A 394 1.14 22.92 -22.72
C PRO A 394 0.05 21.93 -22.32
N LEU A 395 0.40 20.92 -21.53
CA LEU A 395 -0.61 20.22 -20.78
C LEU A 395 -1.12 21.25 -19.79
N ALA A 396 -2.37 21.71 -19.97
CA ALA A 396 -3.06 22.35 -18.87
C ALA A 396 -3.15 21.27 -17.80
N ALA A 397 -2.28 21.33 -16.80
CA ALA A 397 -2.51 20.60 -15.58
C ALA A 397 -3.89 21.08 -15.10
N PRO A 398 -4.90 20.22 -15.01
CA PRO A 398 -6.06 20.60 -14.22
C PRO A 398 -5.56 20.93 -12.82
N ASP A 399 -6.14 21.96 -12.22
CA ASP A 399 -5.87 22.45 -10.86
C ASP A 399 -6.25 21.40 -9.79
N ASN A 400 -5.68 20.19 -9.86
CA ASN A 400 -5.69 19.23 -8.79
C ASN A 400 -4.25 19.01 -8.37
N PRO A 401 -3.72 19.87 -7.49
CA PRO A 401 -2.50 19.56 -6.77
C PRO A 401 -2.60 18.13 -6.21
N LEU A 402 -1.58 17.31 -6.53
CA LEU A 402 -1.32 16.00 -5.94
C LEU A 402 -1.01 16.19 -4.45
N TYR A 403 -2.03 16.54 -3.67
CA TYR A 403 -1.97 16.48 -2.24
C TYR A 403 -2.23 15.04 -1.84
N PHE A 404 -1.22 14.40 -1.26
CA PHE A 404 -1.38 13.19 -0.44
C PHE A 404 -2.18 13.57 0.82
N TYR A 405 -3.47 13.88 0.65
CA TYR A 405 -4.38 14.03 1.77
C TYR A 405 -4.68 12.63 2.31
N SER A 406 -4.51 12.44 3.62
CA SER A 406 -5.08 11.30 4.33
C SER A 406 -6.60 11.41 4.28
N ILE A 407 -7.20 10.95 3.18
CA ILE A 407 -8.64 10.80 3.03
C ILE A 407 -9.09 9.45 3.58
N THR A 408 -10.36 9.35 3.95
CA THR A 408 -10.98 8.06 4.25
C THR A 408 -10.82 7.13 3.04
N PRO A 409 -10.33 5.89 3.25
CA PRO A 409 -10.31 4.88 2.20
C PRO A 409 -11.72 4.55 1.72
N GLU A 410 -11.83 3.92 0.56
CA GLU A 410 -13.11 3.37 0.11
C GLU A 410 -13.70 2.43 1.16
N THR A 411 -14.93 2.71 1.58
CA THR A 411 -15.56 2.03 2.72
C THR A 411 -16.68 1.11 2.23
N TYR A 412 -16.34 -0.17 2.05
CA TYR A 412 -17.28 -1.22 1.71
C TYR A 412 -18.18 -1.59 2.89
N LEU A 413 -19.47 -1.78 2.63
CA LEU A 413 -20.45 -2.10 3.66
C LEU A 413 -20.86 -3.59 3.67
N GLY A 414 -20.65 -4.29 2.55
CA GLY A 414 -20.86 -5.74 2.47
C GLY A 414 -19.80 -6.55 3.22
N TYR A 415 -20.20 -7.65 3.86
CA TYR A 415 -19.32 -8.39 4.78
C TYR A 415 -18.08 -9.02 4.11
N ALA A 416 -18.07 -9.19 2.78
CA ALA A 416 -16.94 -9.80 2.09
C ALA A 416 -15.72 -8.86 2.00
N ARG A 417 -15.95 -7.54 2.04
CA ARG A 417 -14.91 -6.51 1.88
C ARG A 417 -14.91 -5.46 3.00
N ALA A 418 -15.93 -5.42 3.84
CA ALA A 418 -16.00 -4.49 4.97
C ALA A 418 -14.81 -4.70 5.91
N GLU A 419 -14.16 -3.59 6.29
CA GLU A 419 -13.05 -3.63 7.23
C GLU A 419 -13.55 -3.94 8.65
N ILE A 420 -13.28 -5.15 9.13
CA ILE A 420 -13.76 -5.66 10.42
C ILE A 420 -13.35 -4.76 11.60
N ASN A 421 -12.21 -4.08 11.51
CA ASN A 421 -11.70 -3.23 12.59
C ASN A 421 -12.34 -1.83 12.66
N LEU A 422 -12.95 -1.37 11.56
CA LEU A 422 -13.59 -0.05 11.45
C LEU A 422 -15.13 -0.17 11.42
N SER A 423 -15.67 -1.38 11.40
CA SER A 423 -17.09 -1.67 11.21
C SER A 423 -17.69 -2.33 12.47
N PRO A 424 -19.00 -2.20 12.71
CA PRO A 424 -19.66 -2.97 13.75
C PRO A 424 -19.59 -4.46 13.41
N ALA A 425 -19.64 -5.34 14.41
CA ALA A 425 -19.87 -6.76 14.17
C ALA A 425 -21.21 -6.94 13.46
N VAL A 426 -21.19 -7.45 12.23
CA VAL A 426 -22.38 -7.65 11.39
C VAL A 426 -22.83 -9.10 11.41
N THR A 427 -24.13 -9.33 11.20
CA THR A 427 -24.72 -10.65 11.08
C THR A 427 -24.92 -10.91 9.60
N HIS A 428 -24.29 -11.97 9.08
CA HIS A 428 -24.27 -12.24 7.66
C HIS A 428 -25.60 -12.83 7.19
N ASP A 429 -26.10 -12.31 6.06
CA ASP A 429 -27.27 -12.81 5.32
C ASP A 429 -28.56 -12.97 6.13
N GLN A 430 -28.67 -12.24 7.24
CA GLN A 430 -29.86 -12.22 8.09
C GLN A 430 -30.19 -10.79 8.51
N ILE A 431 -31.48 -10.51 8.70
CA ILE A 431 -31.92 -9.24 9.25
C ILE A 431 -31.56 -9.21 10.73
N ALA A 432 -30.76 -8.24 11.14
CA ALA A 432 -30.38 -8.02 12.53
C ALA A 432 -30.67 -6.58 12.95
N GLN A 433 -30.82 -6.37 14.26
CA GLN A 433 -31.01 -5.06 14.87
C GLN A 433 -29.68 -4.48 15.35
N TYR A 434 -29.39 -3.26 14.93
CA TYR A 434 -28.16 -2.56 15.25
C TYR A 434 -28.44 -1.28 16.06
N TYR A 435 -27.43 -0.83 16.79
CA TYR A 435 -27.49 0.38 17.60
C TYR A 435 -26.18 1.15 17.42
N PHE A 436 -26.28 2.48 17.32
CA PHE A 436 -25.09 3.30 17.22
C PHE A 436 -24.23 3.20 18.49
N PRO A 437 -22.90 3.16 18.33
CA PRO A 437 -22.00 3.27 19.47
C PRO A 437 -22.06 4.68 20.07
N LYS A 438 -21.63 4.83 21.34
CA LYS A 438 -21.55 6.14 22.00
C LYS A 438 -20.58 7.10 21.29
N GLN A 439 -19.52 6.56 20.69
CA GLN A 439 -18.53 7.29 19.89
C GLN A 439 -18.18 6.46 18.66
N LEU A 440 -18.02 7.13 17.52
CA LEU A 440 -17.63 6.52 16.26
C LEU A 440 -16.21 6.99 15.92
N ALA A 441 -15.28 6.05 15.78
CA ALA A 441 -13.89 6.35 15.42
C ALA A 441 -13.81 6.98 14.03
N GLU A 442 -12.71 7.68 13.72
CA GLU A 442 -12.46 8.20 12.37
C GLU A 442 -12.36 7.04 11.37
N ASN A 443 -12.90 7.23 10.16
CA ASN A 443 -13.02 6.21 9.09
C ASN A 443 -13.94 5.03 9.42
N ALA A 444 -14.60 5.03 10.59
CA ALA A 444 -15.54 4.01 10.98
C ALA A 444 -16.97 4.35 10.54
N TRP A 445 -17.77 3.30 10.36
CA TRP A 445 -19.21 3.41 10.14
C TRP A 445 -19.99 2.59 11.15
N ALA A 446 -21.28 2.87 11.31
CA ALA A 446 -22.16 2.16 12.23
C ALA A 446 -23.61 2.15 11.73
N LEU A 447 -24.38 1.17 12.19
CA LEU A 447 -25.78 0.98 11.85
C LEU A 447 -26.68 1.20 13.06
N GLN A 448 -27.90 1.63 12.79
CA GLN A 448 -29.02 1.68 13.73
C GLN A 448 -30.27 1.12 13.05
N GLY A 449 -31.08 0.36 13.79
CA GLY A 449 -32.29 -0.27 13.29
C GLY A 449 -32.04 -1.59 12.56
N GLY A 450 -33.05 -2.07 11.83
CA GLY A 450 -33.00 -3.34 11.10
C GLY A 450 -32.23 -3.25 9.80
N TRP A 451 -31.20 -4.06 9.64
CA TRP A 451 -30.41 -4.17 8.41
C TRP A 451 -30.17 -5.62 8.03
N LEU A 452 -30.19 -5.91 6.72
CA LEU A 452 -29.69 -7.13 6.13
C LEU A 452 -28.30 -6.84 5.54
N VAL A 453 -27.27 -7.57 5.97
CA VAL A 453 -25.90 -7.41 5.47
C VAL A 453 -25.55 -8.61 4.60
N ASN A 454 -25.41 -8.37 3.29
CA ASN A 454 -24.97 -9.38 2.32
C ASN A 454 -23.47 -9.24 2.02
N SER A 455 -22.95 -10.09 1.14
CA SER A 455 -21.54 -10.12 0.77
C SER A 455 -21.03 -8.78 0.23
N GLU A 456 -21.83 -8.11 -0.62
CA GLU A 456 -21.43 -6.89 -1.35
C GLU A 456 -22.08 -5.60 -0.82
N LYS A 457 -23.16 -5.70 -0.06
CA LYS A 457 -24.02 -4.55 0.28
C LYS A 457 -24.76 -4.71 1.60
N ILE A 458 -25.32 -3.60 2.09
CA ILE A 458 -26.32 -3.58 3.15
C ILE A 458 -27.67 -3.13 2.61
N ILE A 459 -28.76 -3.66 3.18
CA ILE A 459 -30.13 -3.35 2.79
C ILE A 459 -30.92 -2.92 4.02
N SER A 460 -31.59 -1.76 3.94
CA SER A 460 -32.46 -1.29 5.02
C SER A 460 -33.69 -2.18 5.14
N ALA A 461 -33.91 -2.80 6.31
CA ALA A 461 -35.07 -3.66 6.54
C ALA A 461 -36.24 -2.93 7.20
N GLN A 462 -36.03 -1.71 7.71
CA GLN A 462 -37.03 -0.92 8.42
C GLN A 462 -36.98 0.58 8.01
N SER A 463 -38.08 1.29 8.22
CA SER A 463 -38.26 2.73 7.89
C SER A 463 -37.53 3.70 8.82
N HIS A 464 -36.93 3.20 9.92
CA HIS A 464 -36.12 3.98 10.86
C HIS A 464 -34.67 3.48 10.92
N SER A 465 -34.26 2.72 9.92
CA SER A 465 -32.89 2.28 9.77
C SER A 465 -32.01 3.48 9.42
N SER A 466 -30.92 3.66 10.15
CA SER A 466 -29.97 4.75 9.92
C SER A 466 -28.54 4.23 9.87
N LEU A 467 -27.70 4.90 9.10
CA LEU A 467 -26.29 4.59 8.91
C LEU A 467 -25.48 5.85 9.22
N LYS A 468 -24.39 5.70 9.97
CA LYS A 468 -23.42 6.78 10.23
C LYS A 468 -22.06 6.40 9.69
N ILE A 469 -21.35 7.36 9.13
CA ILE A 469 -19.94 7.24 8.79
C ILE A 469 -19.19 8.49 9.25
N HIS A 470 -18.07 8.28 9.93
CA HIS A 470 -17.15 9.34 10.29
C HIS A 470 -16.04 9.38 9.24
N PHE A 471 -16.07 10.38 8.37
CA PHE A 471 -15.17 10.48 7.23
C PHE A 471 -14.22 11.67 7.35
N LYS A 472 -13.18 11.65 6.53
CA LYS A 472 -12.21 12.72 6.30
C LYS A 472 -12.02 12.89 4.80
N ALA A 473 -12.66 13.89 4.23
CA ALA A 473 -12.64 14.20 2.80
C ALA A 473 -13.25 15.58 2.55
N ARG A 474 -13.07 16.13 1.36
CA ARG A 474 -13.87 17.29 0.92
C ARG A 474 -15.21 16.84 0.33
N LYS A 475 -15.21 15.77 -0.46
CA LYS A 475 -16.39 15.23 -1.13
C LYS A 475 -16.68 13.81 -0.68
N VAL A 476 -17.96 13.50 -0.51
CA VAL A 476 -18.45 12.16 -0.19
C VAL A 476 -19.40 11.70 -1.28
N PHE A 477 -19.11 10.54 -1.83
CA PHE A 477 -19.94 9.86 -2.82
C PHE A 477 -20.39 8.52 -2.25
N ILE A 478 -21.58 8.09 -2.64
CA ILE A 478 -22.22 6.89 -2.11
C ILE A 478 -22.76 6.08 -3.25
N VAL A 479 -22.39 4.80 -3.33
CA VAL A 479 -22.96 3.88 -4.30
C VAL A 479 -24.21 3.24 -3.69
N MET A 480 -25.36 3.62 -4.23
CA MET A 480 -26.68 3.22 -3.71
C MET A 480 -27.56 2.68 -4.83
N GLY A 481 -28.51 1.85 -4.43
CA GLY A 481 -29.62 1.40 -5.27
C GLY A 481 -30.91 1.29 -4.46
N ASN A 482 -32.00 0.95 -5.13
CA ASN A 482 -33.23 0.57 -4.46
C ASN A 482 -33.59 -0.87 -4.86
N ASN A 483 -34.19 -1.61 -3.93
CA ASN A 483 -34.79 -2.91 -4.18
C ASN A 483 -36.33 -2.82 -4.21
N THR A 484 -36.86 -1.63 -4.40
CA THR A 484 -38.30 -1.33 -4.39
C THR A 484 -38.75 -0.85 -5.75
N LYS A 485 -40.05 -0.92 -6.04
CA LYS A 485 -40.60 -0.38 -7.31
C LYS A 485 -40.74 1.15 -7.31
N LYS A 486 -40.46 1.80 -6.18
CA LYS A 486 -40.63 3.24 -5.99
C LYS A 486 -39.30 3.84 -5.53
N PRO A 487 -38.93 5.03 -6.00
CA PRO A 487 -37.74 5.72 -5.50
C PRO A 487 -37.77 5.89 -3.97
N ILE A 488 -36.62 5.69 -3.33
CA ILE A 488 -36.49 5.85 -1.88
C ILE A 488 -35.84 7.21 -1.60
N GLN A 489 -36.42 7.98 -0.68
CA GLN A 489 -35.85 9.25 -0.25
C GLN A 489 -34.94 9.02 0.95
N VAL A 490 -33.68 9.38 0.82
CA VAL A 490 -32.66 9.20 1.87
C VAL A 490 -32.33 10.55 2.44
N LYS A 491 -32.73 10.79 3.69
CA LYS A 491 -32.40 12.01 4.41
C LYS A 491 -30.95 11.96 4.87
N LEU A 492 -30.25 13.08 4.69
CA LEU A 492 -28.86 13.26 5.05
C LEU A 492 -28.72 14.29 6.18
N LEU A 493 -27.89 13.99 7.17
CA LEU A 493 -27.46 14.94 8.19
C LEU A 493 -25.92 14.94 8.26
N LEU A 494 -25.32 16.12 8.25
CA LEU A 494 -23.90 16.32 8.45
C LEU A 494 -23.68 16.92 9.85
N ASN A 495 -22.91 16.23 10.69
CA ASN A 495 -22.66 16.63 12.08
C ASN A 495 -23.97 16.88 12.87
N GLY A 496 -25.00 16.07 12.61
CA GLY A 496 -26.32 16.17 13.24
C GLY A 496 -27.21 17.30 12.73
N LYS A 497 -26.78 18.05 11.70
CA LYS A 497 -27.56 19.14 11.09
C LYS A 497 -27.90 18.80 9.63
N PRO A 498 -29.04 19.31 9.10
CA PRO A 498 -29.30 19.23 7.67
C PRO A 498 -28.16 19.85 6.85
N LEU A 499 -27.93 19.34 5.64
CA LEU A 499 -26.94 19.88 4.74
C LEU A 499 -27.38 21.28 4.28
N ALA A 500 -26.46 22.23 4.44
CA ALA A 500 -26.63 23.60 3.99
C ALA A 500 -26.20 23.73 2.52
N SER A 501 -26.56 24.85 1.90
CA SER A 501 -26.28 25.11 0.47
C SER A 501 -24.79 25.11 0.11
N ASP A 502 -23.91 25.31 1.08
CA ASP A 502 -22.45 25.35 0.94
C ASP A 502 -21.75 24.00 1.17
N ASN A 503 -22.46 22.98 1.64
CA ASN A 503 -21.90 21.65 1.90
C ASN A 503 -22.64 20.49 1.21
N LYS A 504 -23.73 20.79 0.50
CA LYS A 504 -24.52 19.80 -0.24
C LYS A 504 -23.85 19.34 -1.53
N GLY A 505 -23.85 18.03 -1.77
CA GLY A 505 -23.45 17.48 -3.06
C GLY A 505 -24.48 17.76 -4.16
N LYS A 506 -24.10 17.55 -5.43
CA LYS A 506 -24.96 17.84 -6.60
C LYS A 506 -26.26 17.03 -6.63
N ASP A 507 -26.28 15.85 -6.02
CA ASP A 507 -27.43 14.94 -6.04
C ASP A 507 -28.37 15.16 -4.84
N VAL A 508 -28.09 16.17 -4.00
CA VAL A 508 -28.85 16.47 -2.78
C VAL A 508 -29.84 17.61 -3.01
N THR A 509 -31.12 17.32 -2.77
CA THR A 509 -32.22 18.30 -2.74
C THR A 509 -32.87 18.28 -1.36
N ASP A 510 -33.00 19.43 -0.70
CA ASP A 510 -33.57 19.55 0.65
C ASP A 510 -32.96 18.57 1.68
N SER A 511 -31.63 18.49 1.70
CA SER A 511 -30.87 17.54 2.54
C SER A 511 -31.27 16.08 2.33
N SER A 512 -31.78 15.73 1.14
CA SER A 512 -32.17 14.37 0.82
C SER A 512 -31.68 13.98 -0.58
N ILE A 513 -31.42 12.69 -0.77
CA ILE A 513 -31.13 12.09 -2.08
C ILE A 513 -32.32 11.22 -2.47
N LEU A 514 -32.75 11.32 -3.72
CA LEU A 514 -33.74 10.42 -4.29
C LEU A 514 -33.00 9.26 -4.97
N VAL A 515 -33.14 8.05 -4.44
CA VAL A 515 -32.50 6.84 -4.96
C VAL A 515 -33.49 6.08 -5.84
N ASP A 516 -33.39 6.30 -7.15
CA ASP A 516 -34.25 5.71 -8.18
C ASP A 516 -33.57 4.62 -9.02
N LYS A 517 -32.23 4.55 -8.97
CA LYS A 517 -31.41 3.59 -9.73
C LYS A 517 -30.14 3.19 -8.97
N HIS A 518 -29.52 2.10 -9.38
CA HIS A 518 -28.17 1.71 -8.95
C HIS A 518 -27.13 2.63 -9.60
N SER A 519 -26.58 3.55 -8.81
CA SER A 519 -25.63 4.56 -9.26
C SER A 519 -24.77 5.08 -8.10
N ILE A 520 -23.74 5.83 -8.44
CA ILE A 520 -23.05 6.71 -7.52
C ILE A 520 -23.82 8.03 -7.37
N TYR A 521 -23.88 8.55 -6.15
CA TYR A 521 -24.51 9.83 -5.78
C TYR A 521 -23.53 10.68 -4.96
N GLU A 522 -23.37 11.96 -5.31
CA GLU A 522 -22.56 12.93 -4.55
C GLU A 522 -23.40 13.52 -3.41
N ALA A 523 -23.09 13.12 -2.18
CA ALA A 523 -23.84 13.49 -0.98
C ALA A 523 -23.31 14.74 -0.30
N VAL A 524 -21.98 14.90 -0.22
CA VAL A 524 -21.35 16.04 0.48
C VAL A 524 -20.31 16.67 -0.43
N ALA A 525 -20.25 17.99 -0.44
CA ALA A 525 -19.21 18.77 -1.12
C ALA A 525 -18.80 19.97 -0.26
N LEU A 526 -17.73 19.82 0.51
CA LEU A 526 -17.21 20.84 1.41
C LEU A 526 -16.35 21.88 0.67
N PRO A 527 -16.23 23.11 1.20
CA PRO A 527 -15.32 24.11 0.66
C PRO A 527 -13.84 23.71 0.83
N GLN A 528 -13.50 22.98 1.90
CA GLN A 528 -12.16 22.46 2.19
C GLN A 528 -12.24 21.03 2.72
N SER A 529 -11.17 20.25 2.55
CA SER A 529 -11.07 18.90 3.10
C SER A 529 -11.10 18.96 4.63
N GLY A 530 -11.91 18.10 5.25
CA GLY A 530 -12.09 18.09 6.69
C GLY A 530 -12.74 16.80 7.18
N THR A 531 -12.91 16.67 8.49
CA THR A 531 -13.63 15.55 9.10
C THR A 531 -15.12 15.88 9.23
N GLY A 532 -15.96 14.86 9.07
CA GLY A 532 -17.40 15.01 9.18
C GLY A 532 -18.09 13.70 9.57
N LEU A 533 -19.19 13.81 10.29
CA LEU A 533 -20.07 12.70 10.61
C LEU A 533 -21.31 12.78 9.71
N LEU A 534 -21.38 11.91 8.70
CA LEU A 534 -22.53 11.82 7.80
C LEU A 534 -23.49 10.75 8.33
N GLU A 535 -24.75 11.12 8.49
CA GLU A 535 -25.85 10.22 8.84
C GLU A 535 -26.85 10.13 7.69
N LEU A 536 -27.25 8.91 7.36
CA LEU A 536 -28.22 8.58 6.32
C LEU A 536 -29.42 7.89 6.95
N SER A 537 -30.62 8.34 6.58
CA SER A 537 -31.89 7.77 7.05
C SER A 537 -32.86 7.63 5.88
N PRO A 538 -33.00 6.43 5.27
CA PRO A 538 -34.08 6.16 4.33
C PRO A 538 -35.46 6.35 4.96
N ASN A 539 -36.42 6.87 4.18
CA ASN A 539 -37.82 6.99 4.58
C ASN A 539 -38.59 5.65 4.54
N GLU A 540 -38.13 4.71 3.71
CA GLU A 540 -38.73 3.40 3.50
C GLU A 540 -37.66 2.28 3.52
N PRO A 541 -38.02 1.04 3.88
CA PRO A 541 -37.12 -0.11 3.75
C PRO A 541 -36.80 -0.41 2.27
N GLY A 542 -35.66 -1.06 2.03
CA GLY A 542 -35.22 -1.52 0.71
C GLY A 542 -34.14 -0.64 0.05
N LEU A 543 -33.56 0.32 0.78
CA LEU A 543 -32.38 1.05 0.32
C LEU A 543 -31.18 0.10 0.33
N GLU A 544 -30.50 0.01 -0.79
CA GLU A 544 -29.26 -0.74 -0.93
C GLU A 544 -28.07 0.22 -0.89
N ILE A 545 -27.07 -0.06 -0.06
CA ILE A 545 -25.84 0.74 0.03
C ILE A 545 -24.66 -0.21 -0.09
N TYR A 546 -23.77 0.08 -1.03
CA TYR A 546 -22.64 -0.78 -1.38
C TYR A 546 -21.34 -0.28 -0.74
N THR A 547 -20.99 0.97 -1.02
CA THR A 547 -19.72 1.58 -0.61
C THR A 547 -19.84 3.10 -0.48
N PHE A 548 -18.95 3.68 0.32
CA PHE A 548 -18.63 5.10 0.29
C PHE A 548 -17.29 5.33 -0.40
N THR A 549 -17.26 6.29 -1.30
CA THR A 549 -16.04 6.76 -1.95
C THR A 549 -15.84 8.24 -1.71
N PHE A 550 -14.60 8.70 -1.76
CA PHE A 550 -14.21 10.02 -1.29
C PHE A 550 -13.45 10.81 -2.34
N GLY A 551 -13.48 12.13 -2.22
CA GLY A 551 -12.74 13.04 -3.09
C GLY A 551 -12.27 14.29 -2.36
N ASN A 552 -11.33 15.00 -2.97
CA ASN A 552 -10.87 16.32 -2.53
C ASN A 552 -11.20 17.43 -3.51
#